data_AF-A0A6J1YXY9-F1
#
_entry.id   AF-A0A6J1YXY9-F1
#
_cell.length_a   1.000
_cell.length_b   1.000
_cell.length_c   1.000
_cell.angle_alpha   90.00
_cell.angle_beta   90.00
_cell.angle_gamma   90.00
#
_symmetry.space_group_name_H-M   'P 1'
#
loop_
_entity.id
_entity.type
_entity.pdbx_description
1 polymer ?
#
loop_
_entity_poly.entity_id
_entity_poly.type
_entity_poly.pdbx_seq_one_letter_code
_entity_poly.pdbx_strand_id
1 'polypeptide(L)'
;MTDPTMPVGANAVPAANPNWNYHHAGNGHRRRDQMIQCLLAGMRATSNKSVNFNKLQEIIQDPHENPAAFLSWLTEALTQYTRLDPTTPAGATVLATYFISQSAPNIRKKLKRAEDSPKTPMADLVKMAFKVFNGREEAQEQRRQARLQQKVQLQTQALVAVLRPAAVKPSGPRPPPGPCFKCGQEGHWSRQCPHPKKPTSPCPLCQQMGHWKSDCPNPRDDRLAMPPHGEASPGLDSAFQLLEMEDDN
;
A
#
# COMPACT_ATOMS: atom_id res chain seq x y z
N MET A 1 -16.47 -25.18 -49.49
CA MET A 1 -16.68 -24.82 -50.90
C MET A 1 -15.38 -25.11 -51.65
N THR A 2 -15.28 -26.27 -52.29
CA THR A 2 -14.09 -26.66 -53.08
C THR A 2 -14.32 -26.27 -54.53
N ASP A 3 -13.47 -25.38 -55.06
CA ASP A 3 -13.38 -25.07 -56.48
C ASP A 3 -13.08 -26.39 -57.24
N PRO A 4 -13.98 -26.86 -58.13
CA PRO A 4 -13.83 -28.14 -58.83
C PRO A 4 -12.61 -28.19 -59.77
N THR A 5 -11.93 -27.06 -59.99
CA THR A 5 -10.68 -26.99 -60.77
C THR A 5 -9.42 -27.26 -59.95
N MET A 6 -9.53 -27.42 -58.62
CA MET A 6 -8.39 -27.61 -57.73
C MET A 6 -8.01 -29.10 -57.60
N PRO A 7 -6.72 -29.45 -57.76
CA PRO A 7 -6.28 -30.84 -57.66
C PRO A 7 -6.42 -31.35 -56.22
N VAL A 8 -6.73 -32.64 -56.06
CA VAL A 8 -6.90 -33.32 -54.77
C VAL A 8 -5.91 -34.49 -54.61
N GLY A 9 -5.67 -34.91 -53.37
CA GLY A 9 -4.81 -36.06 -53.05
C GLY A 9 -3.38 -35.90 -53.58
N ALA A 10 -2.86 -36.92 -54.25
CA ALA A 10 -1.50 -36.94 -54.80
C ALA A 10 -1.24 -35.85 -55.87
N ASN A 11 -2.29 -35.31 -56.49
CA ASN A 11 -2.15 -34.19 -57.44
C ASN A 11 -1.98 -32.84 -56.73
N ALA A 12 -2.46 -32.72 -55.48
CA ALA A 12 -2.30 -31.53 -54.65
C ALA A 12 -0.93 -31.50 -53.95
N VAL A 13 -0.41 -32.67 -53.57
CA VAL A 13 0.91 -32.85 -52.95
C VAL A 13 1.68 -33.96 -53.69
N PRO A 14 2.28 -33.64 -54.85
CA PRO A 14 3.03 -34.63 -55.64
C PRO A 14 4.28 -35.14 -54.90
N ALA A 15 4.54 -36.44 -54.97
CA ALA A 15 5.73 -37.06 -54.38
C ALA A 15 7.02 -36.84 -55.20
N ALA A 16 6.88 -36.46 -56.48
CA ALA A 16 7.96 -36.17 -57.40
C ALA A 16 7.77 -34.79 -58.02
N ASN A 17 8.82 -34.24 -58.64
CA ASN A 17 8.77 -32.93 -59.28
C ASN A 17 7.66 -32.87 -60.36
N PRO A 18 6.62 -32.03 -60.18
CA PRO A 18 5.49 -31.99 -61.09
C PRO A 18 5.70 -31.07 -62.31
N ASN A 19 6.90 -30.47 -62.47
CA ASN A 19 7.26 -29.58 -63.58
C ASN A 19 6.24 -28.43 -63.78
N TRP A 20 5.85 -27.76 -62.70
CA TRP A 20 4.88 -26.66 -62.78
C TRP A 20 5.42 -25.46 -63.56
N ASN A 21 4.56 -24.88 -64.41
CA ASN A 21 4.85 -23.68 -65.16
C ASN A 21 4.47 -22.43 -64.34
N TYR A 22 5.48 -21.62 -63.99
CA TYR A 22 5.36 -20.37 -63.22
C TYR A 22 5.25 -19.10 -64.07
N HIS A 23 5.08 -19.21 -65.39
CA HIS A 23 4.78 -18.05 -66.21
C HIS A 23 3.38 -17.49 -65.88
N HIS A 24 3.16 -16.21 -66.20
CA HIS A 24 1.96 -15.45 -65.80
C HIS A 24 0.63 -16.03 -66.34
N ALA A 25 0.68 -16.78 -67.44
CA ALA A 25 -0.45 -17.50 -68.03
C ALA A 25 -0.60 -18.95 -67.51
N GLY A 26 0.33 -19.42 -66.69
CA GLY A 26 0.35 -20.76 -66.10
C GLY A 26 -0.36 -20.82 -64.75
N ASN A 27 -0.65 -22.04 -64.29
CA ASN A 27 -1.28 -22.31 -63.00
C ASN A 27 -0.28 -22.71 -61.90
N GLY A 28 1.03 -22.63 -62.15
CA GLY A 28 2.07 -23.11 -61.24
C GLY A 28 2.06 -22.42 -59.87
N HIS A 29 1.80 -21.11 -59.84
CA HIS A 29 1.67 -20.36 -58.58
C HIS A 29 0.49 -20.88 -57.73
N ARG A 30 -0.69 -21.05 -58.34
CA ARG A 30 -1.88 -21.57 -57.65
C ARG A 30 -1.66 -22.99 -57.13
N ARG A 31 -1.01 -23.86 -57.92
CA ARG A 31 -0.69 -25.24 -57.51
C ARG A 31 0.32 -25.29 -56.36
N ARG A 32 1.34 -24.44 -56.40
CA ARG A 32 2.30 -24.27 -55.31
C ARG A 32 1.62 -23.83 -54.01
N ASP A 33 0.77 -22.82 -54.08
CA ASP A 33 0.09 -22.30 -52.89
C ASP A 33 -0.85 -23.36 -52.29
N GLN A 34 -1.54 -24.13 -53.14
CA GLN A 34 -2.35 -25.26 -52.69
C GLN A 34 -1.51 -26.35 -52.02
N MET A 35 -0.38 -26.72 -52.59
CA MET A 35 0.52 -27.70 -51.99
C MET A 35 1.03 -27.23 -50.63
N ILE A 36 1.45 -25.96 -50.52
CA ILE A 36 1.89 -25.36 -49.25
C ILE A 36 0.76 -25.42 -48.22
N GLN A 37 -0.47 -25.07 -48.60
CA GLN A 37 -1.64 -25.16 -47.71
C GLN A 37 -1.90 -26.60 -47.23
N CYS A 38 -1.87 -27.58 -48.14
CA CYS A 38 -2.04 -28.99 -47.80
C CYS A 38 -0.94 -29.50 -46.87
N LEU A 39 0.32 -29.15 -47.12
CA LEU A 39 1.45 -29.53 -46.28
C LEU A 39 1.33 -28.92 -44.88
N LEU A 40 1.02 -27.61 -44.78
CA LEU A 40 0.78 -26.95 -43.49
C LEU A 40 -0.39 -27.59 -42.72
N ALA A 41 -1.49 -27.91 -43.40
CA ALA A 41 -2.62 -28.60 -42.79
C ALA A 41 -2.25 -30.00 -42.31
N GLY A 42 -1.54 -30.78 -43.13
CA GLY A 42 -1.06 -32.12 -42.78
C GLY A 42 -0.10 -32.12 -41.60
N MET A 43 0.86 -31.18 -41.58
CA MET A 43 1.77 -31.00 -40.45
C MET A 43 1.02 -30.60 -39.18
N ARG A 44 0.01 -29.73 -39.25
CA ARG A 44 -0.81 -29.38 -38.07
C ARG A 44 -1.67 -30.54 -37.58
N ALA A 45 -2.22 -31.35 -38.49
CA ALA A 45 -3.03 -32.51 -38.15
C ALA A 45 -2.19 -33.62 -37.49
N THR A 46 -0.98 -33.87 -38.02
CA THR A 46 -0.06 -34.90 -37.54
C THR A 46 0.86 -34.44 -36.41
N SER A 47 1.01 -33.12 -36.18
CA SER A 47 1.77 -32.56 -35.06
C SER A 47 1.22 -33.10 -33.76
N ASN A 48 1.94 -34.05 -33.17
CA ASN A 48 1.56 -34.69 -31.92
C ASN A 48 1.90 -33.74 -30.76
N LYS A 49 1.16 -32.63 -30.65
CA LYS A 49 1.06 -31.90 -29.38
C LYS A 49 0.38 -32.86 -28.42
N SER A 50 1.15 -33.62 -27.65
CA SER A 50 0.62 -34.37 -26.52
C SER A 50 -0.16 -33.37 -25.68
N VAL A 51 -1.48 -33.53 -25.60
CA VAL A 51 -2.34 -32.61 -24.87
C VAL A 51 -1.88 -32.63 -23.42
N ASN A 52 -1.32 -31.51 -22.95
CA ASN A 52 -0.74 -31.42 -21.63
C ASN A 52 -1.55 -30.45 -20.77
N PHE A 53 -2.58 -30.96 -20.10
CA PHE A 53 -3.38 -30.16 -19.17
C PHE A 53 -2.66 -29.86 -17.85
N ASN A 54 -1.60 -30.60 -17.51
CA ASN A 54 -0.80 -30.30 -16.32
C ASN A 54 -0.16 -28.91 -16.45
N LYS A 55 0.27 -28.54 -17.66
CA LYS A 55 0.79 -27.20 -17.94
C LYS A 55 -0.24 -26.10 -17.74
N LEU A 56 -1.53 -26.36 -18.02
CA LEU A 56 -2.60 -25.42 -17.72
C LEU A 56 -2.86 -25.36 -16.21
N GLN A 57 -2.78 -26.50 -15.50
CA GLN A 57 -2.99 -26.58 -14.06
C GLN A 57 -1.97 -25.77 -13.24
N GLU A 58 -0.73 -25.68 -13.73
CA GLU A 58 0.36 -24.92 -13.11
C GLU A 58 0.13 -23.39 -13.11
N ILE A 59 -0.73 -22.88 -14.00
CA ILE A 59 -0.98 -21.44 -14.13
C ILE A 59 -1.98 -21.01 -13.06
N ILE A 60 -1.56 -20.14 -12.15
CA ILE A 60 -2.40 -19.58 -11.09
C ILE A 60 -2.25 -18.07 -11.15
N GLN A 61 -3.37 -17.34 -11.08
CA GLN A 61 -3.35 -15.89 -11.09
C GLN A 61 -2.64 -15.37 -9.82
N ASP A 62 -1.63 -14.53 -10.01
CA ASP A 62 -0.99 -13.81 -8.90
C ASP A 62 -1.98 -12.79 -8.28
N PRO A 63 -1.95 -12.51 -6.96
CA PRO A 63 -2.83 -11.53 -6.35
C PRO A 63 -2.80 -10.17 -7.04
N HIS A 64 -1.65 -9.67 -7.51
CA HIS A 64 -1.51 -8.37 -8.14
C HIS A 64 -1.61 -8.41 -9.66
N GLU A 65 -1.74 -9.59 -10.25
CA GLU A 65 -1.90 -9.74 -11.69
C GLU A 65 -3.30 -9.34 -12.16
N ASN A 66 -3.33 -8.52 -13.21
CA ASN A 66 -4.56 -8.11 -13.88
C ASN A 66 -5.30 -9.34 -14.48
N PRO A 67 -6.62 -9.49 -14.26
CA PRO A 67 -7.40 -10.62 -14.80
C PRO A 67 -7.30 -10.83 -16.32
N ALA A 68 -7.10 -9.78 -17.12
CA ALA A 68 -6.91 -9.92 -18.57
C ALA A 68 -5.51 -10.42 -18.95
N ALA A 69 -4.48 -10.07 -18.17
CA ALA A 69 -3.15 -10.63 -18.35
C ALA A 69 -3.17 -12.13 -18.05
N PHE A 70 -3.75 -12.50 -16.91
CA PHE A 70 -3.98 -13.90 -16.54
C PHE A 70 -4.75 -14.70 -17.59
N LEU A 71 -5.85 -14.14 -18.12
CA LEU A 71 -6.60 -14.78 -19.20
C LEU A 71 -5.76 -14.95 -20.48
N SER A 72 -4.91 -13.97 -20.81
CA SER A 72 -4.00 -14.06 -21.96
C SER A 72 -3.04 -15.23 -21.79
N TRP A 73 -2.42 -15.38 -20.61
CA TRP A 73 -1.55 -16.51 -20.29
C TRP A 73 -2.26 -17.86 -20.39
N LEU A 74 -3.48 -17.97 -19.86
CA LEU A 74 -4.29 -19.19 -19.99
C LEU A 74 -4.64 -19.51 -21.45
N THR A 75 -4.99 -18.49 -22.23
CA THR A 75 -5.32 -18.63 -23.65
C THR A 75 -4.09 -19.09 -24.44
N GLU A 76 -2.94 -18.50 -24.19
CA GLU A 76 -1.68 -18.89 -24.79
C GLU A 76 -1.33 -20.34 -24.44
N ALA A 77 -1.38 -20.70 -23.16
CA ALA A 77 -1.10 -22.07 -22.71
C ALA A 77 -2.07 -23.10 -23.32
N LEU A 78 -3.37 -22.78 -23.43
CA LEU A 78 -4.34 -23.63 -24.10
C LEU A 78 -3.91 -23.88 -25.56
N THR A 79 -3.56 -22.83 -26.30
CA THR A 79 -3.16 -22.95 -27.72
C THR A 79 -1.80 -23.63 -27.91
N GLN A 80 -0.90 -23.46 -26.95
CA GLN A 80 0.46 -24.01 -27.00
C GLN A 80 0.48 -25.50 -26.65
N TYR A 81 -0.16 -25.88 -25.55
CA TYR A 81 -0.07 -27.22 -24.96
C TYR A 81 -1.27 -28.12 -25.25
N THR A 82 -2.33 -27.60 -25.88
CA THR A 82 -3.49 -28.39 -26.30
C THR A 82 -3.81 -28.15 -27.78
N ARG A 83 -4.79 -28.89 -28.32
CA ARG A 83 -5.36 -28.66 -29.65
C ARG A 83 -6.70 -27.92 -29.61
N LEU A 84 -7.07 -27.38 -28.44
CA LEU A 84 -8.32 -26.66 -28.28
C LEU A 84 -8.17 -25.23 -28.78
N ASP A 85 -9.10 -24.83 -29.65
CA ASP A 85 -9.23 -23.45 -30.07
C ASP A 85 -10.10 -22.70 -29.04
N PRO A 86 -9.59 -21.60 -28.44
CA PRO A 86 -10.31 -20.83 -27.43
C PRO A 86 -11.63 -20.22 -27.93
N THR A 87 -11.80 -20.06 -29.24
CA THR A 87 -13.04 -19.53 -29.85
C THR A 87 -14.13 -20.59 -30.00
N THR A 88 -13.78 -21.88 -29.88
CA THR A 88 -14.76 -22.97 -29.92
C THR A 88 -15.48 -23.14 -28.59
N PRO A 89 -16.73 -23.65 -28.56
CA PRO A 89 -17.46 -23.89 -27.31
C PRO A 89 -16.70 -24.79 -26.32
N ALA A 90 -15.97 -25.78 -26.82
CA ALA A 90 -15.17 -26.68 -25.98
C ALA A 90 -13.96 -25.94 -25.36
N GLY A 91 -13.22 -25.18 -26.17
CA GLY A 91 -12.10 -24.37 -25.67
C GLY A 91 -12.55 -23.28 -24.70
N ALA A 92 -13.64 -22.59 -25.00
CA ALA A 92 -14.24 -21.59 -24.11
C ALA A 92 -14.68 -22.18 -22.76
N THR A 93 -15.25 -23.40 -22.77
CA THR A 93 -15.63 -24.10 -21.54
C THR A 93 -14.41 -24.41 -20.68
N VAL A 94 -13.36 -24.98 -21.28
CA VAL A 94 -12.11 -25.30 -20.59
C VAL A 94 -11.46 -24.04 -20.02
N LEU A 95 -11.38 -22.96 -20.81
CA LEU A 95 -10.87 -21.67 -20.33
C LEU A 95 -11.68 -21.10 -19.18
N ALA A 96 -13.01 -21.14 -19.25
CA ALA A 96 -13.86 -20.65 -18.16
C ALA A 96 -13.61 -21.46 -16.87
N THR A 97 -13.54 -22.79 -16.96
CA THR A 97 -13.26 -23.66 -15.81
C THR A 97 -11.90 -23.33 -15.16
N TYR A 98 -10.84 -23.18 -15.97
CA TYR A 98 -9.51 -22.83 -15.46
C TYR A 98 -9.47 -21.39 -14.92
N PHE A 99 -10.01 -20.43 -15.65
CA PHE A 99 -10.08 -19.04 -15.21
C PHE A 99 -10.76 -18.90 -13.84
N ILE A 100 -11.91 -19.57 -13.63
CA ILE A 100 -12.62 -19.52 -12.34
C ILE A 100 -11.81 -20.20 -11.24
N SER A 101 -11.28 -21.40 -11.48
CA SER A 101 -10.61 -22.20 -10.45
C SER A 101 -9.23 -21.67 -10.06
N GLN A 102 -8.51 -21.07 -11.01
CA GLN A 102 -7.13 -20.58 -10.84
C GLN A 102 -7.02 -19.07 -10.65
N SER A 103 -8.13 -18.32 -10.72
CA SER A 103 -8.18 -16.92 -10.28
C SER A 103 -7.77 -16.77 -8.81
N ALA A 104 -7.30 -15.57 -8.47
CA ALA A 104 -6.96 -15.18 -7.11
C ALA A 104 -8.15 -15.44 -6.13
N PRO A 105 -7.91 -15.77 -4.84
CA PRO A 105 -8.95 -16.29 -3.94
C PRO A 105 -10.22 -15.42 -3.81
N ASN A 106 -10.07 -14.10 -3.76
CA ASN A 106 -11.16 -13.14 -3.70
C ASN A 106 -11.99 -13.11 -4.99
N ILE A 107 -11.32 -13.13 -6.14
CA ILE A 107 -11.94 -13.16 -7.48
C ILE A 107 -12.66 -14.49 -7.67
N ARG A 108 -11.98 -15.62 -7.42
CA ARG A 108 -12.55 -16.96 -7.50
C ARG A 108 -13.82 -17.11 -6.66
N LYS A 109 -13.83 -16.60 -5.43
CA LYS A 109 -15.03 -16.62 -4.56
C LYS A 109 -16.21 -15.87 -5.17
N LYS A 110 -15.96 -14.77 -5.89
CA LYS A 110 -17.00 -14.02 -6.61
C LYS A 110 -17.48 -14.78 -7.86
N LEU A 111 -16.55 -15.35 -8.63
CA LEU A 111 -16.85 -16.06 -9.87
C LEU A 111 -17.63 -17.36 -9.63
N LYS A 112 -17.24 -18.17 -8.63
CA LYS A 112 -17.96 -19.41 -8.28
C LYS A 112 -19.43 -19.17 -7.94
N ARG A 113 -19.73 -18.08 -7.23
CA ARG A 113 -21.11 -17.69 -6.89
C ARG A 113 -21.94 -17.26 -8.10
N ALA A 114 -21.29 -16.86 -9.19
CA ALA A 114 -21.94 -16.49 -10.44
C ALA A 114 -22.06 -17.68 -11.41
N GLU A 115 -21.20 -18.69 -11.25
CA GLU A 115 -21.19 -19.94 -12.03
C GLU A 115 -22.39 -20.85 -11.76
N ASP A 116 -23.03 -20.71 -10.59
CA ASP A 116 -24.31 -21.39 -10.26
C ASP A 116 -25.47 -20.97 -11.20
N SER A 117 -25.28 -19.97 -12.08
CA SER A 117 -26.22 -19.57 -13.14
C SER A 117 -25.74 -20.09 -14.51
N PRO A 118 -26.59 -20.76 -15.33
CA PRO A 118 -26.13 -21.48 -16.52
C PRO A 118 -25.51 -20.54 -17.58
N LYS A 119 -24.30 -20.87 -18.05
CA LYS A 119 -23.58 -20.28 -19.19
C LYS A 119 -23.31 -18.78 -19.08
N THR A 120 -22.71 -18.33 -17.97
CA THR A 120 -22.10 -17.00 -17.93
C THR A 120 -21.00 -16.92 -19.01
N PRO A 121 -21.12 -16.07 -20.03
CA PRO A 121 -20.13 -15.98 -21.10
C PRO A 121 -18.81 -15.47 -20.54
N MET A 122 -17.70 -15.85 -21.19
CA MET A 122 -16.36 -15.55 -20.69
C MET A 122 -16.13 -14.04 -20.47
N ALA A 123 -16.72 -13.19 -21.32
CA ALA A 123 -16.67 -11.74 -21.17
C ALA A 123 -17.26 -11.24 -19.84
N ASP A 124 -18.35 -11.86 -19.36
CA ASP A 124 -18.97 -11.48 -18.08
C ASP A 124 -18.14 -11.96 -16.89
N LEU A 125 -17.51 -13.14 -16.98
CA LEU A 125 -16.56 -13.62 -15.99
C LEU A 125 -15.39 -12.65 -15.84
N VAL A 126 -14.81 -12.21 -16.96
CA VAL A 126 -13.72 -11.22 -16.99
C VAL A 126 -14.18 -9.89 -16.40
N LYS A 127 -15.37 -9.41 -16.76
CA LYS A 127 -15.93 -8.16 -16.23
C LYS A 127 -16.13 -8.21 -14.72
N MET A 128 -16.60 -9.34 -14.19
CA MET A 128 -16.73 -9.55 -12.74
C MET A 128 -15.36 -9.58 -12.05
N ALA A 129 -14.37 -10.26 -12.65
CA ALA A 129 -13.02 -10.31 -12.13
C ALA A 129 -12.39 -8.91 -12.05
N PHE A 130 -12.54 -8.11 -13.11
CA PHE A 130 -12.08 -6.71 -13.14
C PHE A 130 -12.70 -5.86 -12.04
N LYS A 131 -14.02 -5.97 -11.83
CA LYS A 131 -14.69 -5.22 -10.76
C LYS A 131 -14.13 -5.56 -9.38
N VAL A 132 -13.84 -6.84 -9.13
CA VAL A 132 -13.25 -7.28 -7.85
C VAL A 132 -11.81 -6.81 -7.71
N PHE A 133 -11.01 -6.91 -8.78
CA PHE A 133 -9.63 -6.46 -8.80
C PHE A 133 -9.53 -4.94 -8.57
N ASN A 134 -10.20 -4.13 -9.41
CA ASN A 134 -10.17 -2.68 -9.31
C ASN A 134 -10.72 -2.20 -7.95
N GLY A 135 -11.82 -2.78 -7.47
CA GLY A 135 -12.38 -2.42 -6.16
C GLY A 135 -11.43 -2.75 -5.00
N ARG A 136 -10.58 -3.77 -5.12
CA ARG A 136 -9.53 -4.06 -4.13
C ARG A 136 -8.42 -3.01 -4.19
N GLU A 137 -7.92 -2.70 -5.39
CA GLU A 137 -6.87 -1.69 -5.59
C GLU A 137 -7.31 -0.33 -5.04
N GLU A 138 -8.55 0.08 -5.34
CA GLU A 138 -9.17 1.30 -4.79
C GLU A 138 -9.23 1.26 -3.25
N ALA A 139 -9.66 0.16 -2.65
CA ALA A 139 -9.71 0.01 -1.20
C ALA A 139 -8.32 0.01 -0.54
N GLN A 140 -7.32 -0.57 -1.19
CA GLN A 140 -5.94 -0.56 -0.73
C GLN A 140 -5.36 0.85 -0.79
N GLU A 141 -5.60 1.58 -1.87
CA GLU A 141 -5.17 2.96 -2.03
C GLU A 141 -5.85 3.89 -1.02
N GLN A 142 -7.16 3.74 -0.80
CA GLN A 142 -7.88 4.49 0.24
C GLN A 142 -7.32 4.24 1.63
N ARG A 143 -6.98 2.99 1.96
CA ARG A 143 -6.33 2.67 3.25
C ARG A 143 -4.96 3.31 3.36
N ARG A 144 -4.18 3.31 2.28
CA ARG A 144 -2.87 3.97 2.23
C ARG A 144 -3.00 5.48 2.45
N GLN A 145 -3.95 6.11 1.75
CA GLN A 145 -4.25 7.53 1.89
C GLN A 145 -4.75 7.87 3.31
N ALA A 146 -5.64 7.06 3.90
CA ALA A 146 -6.11 7.26 5.26
C ALA A 146 -4.97 7.16 6.29
N ARG A 147 -4.04 6.21 6.13
CA ARG A 147 -2.85 6.09 6.97
C ARG A 147 -1.94 7.31 6.85
N LEU A 148 -1.70 7.79 5.62
CA LEU A 148 -0.91 9.01 5.39
C LEU A 148 -1.58 10.25 5.98
N GLN A 149 -2.89 10.40 5.79
CA GLN A 149 -3.67 11.50 6.38
C GLN A 149 -3.63 11.46 7.90
N GLN A 150 -3.72 10.27 8.51
CA GLN A 150 -3.58 10.09 9.95
C GLN A 150 -2.19 10.53 10.44
N LYS A 151 -1.11 10.15 9.74
CA LYS A 151 0.26 10.60 10.06
C LYS A 151 0.37 12.13 9.98
N VAL A 152 -0.14 12.75 8.92
CA VAL A 152 -0.15 14.22 8.74
C VAL A 152 -0.97 14.90 9.84
N GLN A 153 -2.12 14.33 10.22
CA GLN A 153 -2.97 14.87 11.27
C GLN A 153 -2.27 14.84 12.63
N LEU A 154 -1.60 13.73 12.97
CA LEU A 154 -0.82 13.61 14.20
C LEU A 154 0.36 14.60 14.23
N GLN A 155 1.09 14.74 13.11
CA GLN A 155 2.17 15.75 13.00
C GLN A 155 1.64 17.17 13.15
N THR A 156 0.51 17.50 12.51
CA THR A 156 -0.12 18.82 12.62
C THR A 156 -0.58 19.10 14.05
N GLN A 157 -1.19 18.11 14.70
CA GLN A 157 -1.62 18.22 16.10
C GLN A 157 -0.43 18.46 17.05
N ALA A 158 0.67 17.73 16.85
CA ALA A 158 1.90 17.92 17.62
C ALA A 158 2.48 19.34 17.42
N LEU A 159 2.54 19.82 16.17
CA LEU A 159 3.01 21.17 15.86
C LEU A 159 2.13 22.26 16.51
N VAL A 160 0.81 22.12 16.43
CA VAL A 160 -0.14 23.05 17.06
C VAL A 160 0.00 23.04 18.59
N ALA A 161 0.24 21.88 19.20
CA ALA A 161 0.44 21.78 20.64
C ALA A 161 1.69 22.54 21.12
N VAL A 162 2.80 22.47 20.36
CA VAL A 162 4.04 23.22 20.65
C VAL A 162 3.85 24.73 20.51
N LEU A 163 3.09 25.16 19.50
CA LEU A 163 2.85 26.59 19.24
C LEU A 163 1.75 27.20 20.13
N ARG A 164 1.01 26.39 20.88
CA ARG A 164 -0.11 26.88 21.70
C ARG A 164 0.47 27.72 22.84
N PRO A 165 0.16 29.04 22.91
CA PRO A 165 0.63 29.85 24.02
C PRO A 165 0.06 29.27 25.31
N ALA A 166 0.93 29.06 26.30
CA ALA A 166 0.49 28.74 27.65
C ALA A 166 -0.52 29.83 28.05
N ALA A 167 -1.74 29.41 28.40
CA ALA A 167 -2.72 30.33 28.94
C ALA A 167 -2.16 30.86 30.26
N VAL A 168 -1.42 31.97 30.19
CA VAL A 168 -0.98 32.72 31.35
C VAL A 168 -2.25 33.25 31.98
N LYS A 169 -2.75 32.54 33.01
CA LYS A 169 -3.71 33.14 33.94
C LYS A 169 -3.09 34.48 34.35
N PRO A 170 -3.80 35.61 34.28
CA PRO A 170 -3.25 36.88 34.70
C PRO A 170 -2.87 36.75 36.18
N SER A 171 -1.60 36.50 36.44
CA SER A 171 -1.01 36.62 37.76
C SER A 171 -0.84 38.11 38.01
N GLY A 172 -1.96 38.77 38.31
CA GLY A 172 -1.91 40.02 39.04
C GLY A 172 -1.11 39.80 40.34
N PRO A 173 -0.50 40.84 40.92
CA PRO A 173 0.24 40.71 42.17
C PRO A 173 -0.68 40.08 43.21
N ARG A 174 -0.41 38.82 43.57
CA ARG A 174 -1.18 38.13 44.61
C ARG A 174 -0.92 38.90 45.90
N PRO A 175 -1.95 39.40 46.60
CA PRO A 175 -1.75 40.04 47.89
C PRO A 175 -1.02 39.05 48.82
N PRO A 176 -0.12 39.52 49.70
CA PRO A 176 0.59 38.65 50.63
C PRO A 176 -0.42 37.88 51.49
N PRO A 177 -0.24 36.57 51.67
CA PRO A 177 -1.12 35.77 52.52
C PRO A 177 -0.83 36.10 54.00
N GLY A 178 -1.52 37.10 54.54
CA GLY A 178 -1.54 37.40 55.97
C GLY A 178 -0.82 38.69 56.40
N PRO A 179 -0.83 38.99 57.71
CA PRO A 179 -0.19 40.18 58.27
C PRO A 179 1.32 40.15 58.09
N CYS A 180 1.92 41.30 57.84
CA CYS A 180 3.36 41.46 57.66
C CYS A 180 4.14 41.02 58.92
N PHE A 181 5.11 40.10 58.75
CA PHE A 181 5.96 39.60 59.84
C PHE A 181 6.81 40.67 60.54
N LYS A 182 7.04 41.84 59.92
CA LYS A 182 7.86 42.92 60.51
C LYS A 182 7.06 43.95 61.33
N CYS A 183 5.77 44.16 61.04
CA CYS A 183 4.96 45.18 61.73
C CYS A 183 3.59 44.69 62.23
N GLY A 184 3.12 43.53 61.75
CA GLY A 184 1.82 42.95 62.07
C GLY A 184 0.65 43.49 61.23
N GLN A 185 0.88 44.45 60.32
CA GLN A 185 -0.18 45.02 59.47
C GLN A 185 -0.30 44.28 58.13
N GLU A 186 -1.52 44.17 57.59
CA GLU A 186 -1.80 43.53 56.32
C GLU A 186 -1.57 44.45 55.10
N GLY A 187 -1.71 43.91 53.89
CA GLY A 187 -1.66 44.68 52.65
C GLY A 187 -0.28 44.90 52.02
N HIS A 188 0.81 44.43 52.65
CA HIS A 188 2.16 44.53 52.08
C HIS A 188 3.06 43.35 52.46
N TRP A 189 4.00 43.00 51.60
CA TRP A 189 4.99 41.97 51.89
C TRP A 189 6.01 42.50 52.91
N SER A 190 6.55 41.64 53.77
CA SER A 190 7.52 42.06 54.79
C SER A 190 8.79 42.71 54.25
N ARG A 191 9.08 42.58 52.95
CA ARG A 191 10.17 43.28 52.27
C ARG A 191 9.84 44.74 51.91
N GLN A 192 8.56 45.08 51.82
CA GLN A 192 8.03 46.40 51.45
C GLN A 192 7.40 47.09 52.67
N CYS A 193 7.82 46.74 53.88
CA CYS A 193 7.23 47.28 55.10
C CYS A 193 7.66 48.74 55.30
N PRO A 194 6.72 49.70 55.39
CA PRO A 194 7.05 51.12 55.59
C PRO A 194 7.57 51.41 57.01
N HIS A 195 7.26 50.55 57.98
CA HIS A 195 7.66 50.71 59.39
C HIS A 195 8.16 49.38 59.98
N PRO A 196 9.38 48.93 59.63
CA PRO A 196 9.93 47.69 60.15
C PRO A 196 10.25 47.84 61.65
N LYS A 197 9.64 47.02 62.50
CA LYS A 197 10.01 46.95 63.92
C LYS A 197 11.29 46.14 64.08
N LYS A 198 12.03 46.39 65.17
CA LYS A 198 13.16 45.54 65.57
C LYS A 198 12.63 44.13 65.91
N PRO A 199 13.34 43.06 65.52
CA PRO A 199 12.89 41.71 65.82
C PRO A 199 12.93 41.44 67.32
N THR A 200 11.85 40.86 67.83
CA THR A 200 11.73 40.46 69.25
C THR A 200 12.35 39.08 69.52
N SER A 201 12.54 38.28 68.48
CA SER A 201 13.14 36.94 68.56
C SER A 201 14.60 36.95 68.07
N PRO A 202 15.44 36.01 68.58
CA PRO A 202 16.80 35.85 68.07
C PRO A 202 16.76 35.41 66.60
N CYS A 203 17.76 35.83 65.83
CA CYS A 203 17.86 35.48 64.43
C CYS A 203 17.95 33.95 64.27
N PRO A 204 17.11 33.30 63.46
CA PRO A 204 17.10 31.85 63.34
C PRO A 204 18.36 31.27 62.66
N LEU A 205 19.21 32.10 62.03
CA LEU A 205 20.45 31.64 61.39
C LEU A 205 21.66 31.63 62.33
N CYS A 206 21.81 32.67 63.15
CA CYS A 206 22.98 32.84 64.03
C CYS A 206 22.63 32.93 65.52
N GLN A 207 21.34 32.86 65.86
CA GLN A 207 20.78 32.93 67.22
C GLN A 207 21.09 34.23 67.98
N GLN A 208 21.64 35.25 67.31
CA GLN A 208 21.90 36.56 67.91
C GLN A 208 20.69 37.49 67.78
N MET A 209 20.53 38.40 68.75
CA MET A 209 19.44 39.37 68.83
C MET A 209 19.70 40.60 67.95
N GLY A 210 18.63 41.33 67.62
CA GLY A 210 18.71 42.69 67.05
C GLY A 210 18.65 42.81 65.52
N HIS A 211 18.57 41.69 64.77
CA HIS A 211 18.45 41.70 63.31
C HIS A 211 17.53 40.60 62.78
N TRP A 212 16.94 40.81 61.60
CA TRP A 212 16.06 39.83 60.94
C TRP A 212 16.89 38.80 60.16
N LYS A 213 16.35 37.62 59.86
CA LYS A 213 17.00 36.58 59.03
C LYS A 213 17.61 37.16 57.74
N SER A 214 16.89 38.06 57.07
CA SER A 214 17.31 38.69 55.80
C SER A 214 18.50 39.63 55.95
N ASP A 215 18.69 40.19 57.14
CA ASP A 215 19.69 41.21 57.46
C ASP A 215 20.78 40.61 58.37
N CYS A 216 20.95 39.28 58.32
CA CYS A 216 21.89 38.57 59.18
C CYS A 216 23.33 38.83 58.71
N PRO A 217 24.23 39.29 59.60
CA PRO A 217 25.63 39.55 59.26
C PRO A 217 26.43 38.27 58.97
N ASN A 218 25.88 37.09 59.30
CA ASN A 218 26.47 35.79 58.97
C ASN A 218 25.42 34.88 58.30
N PRO A 219 25.06 35.15 57.03
CA PRO A 219 24.13 34.31 56.29
C PRO A 219 24.78 32.95 56.03
N ARG A 220 24.18 31.86 56.51
CA ARG A 220 24.57 30.52 56.06
C ARG A 220 24.18 30.40 54.58
N ASP A 221 25.16 30.12 53.72
CA ASP A 221 24.98 30.04 52.28
C ASP A 221 24.24 28.75 51.89
N ASP A 222 22.91 28.76 52.02
CA ASP A 222 22.05 27.67 51.54
C ASP A 222 21.91 27.65 50.00
N ARG A 223 22.74 28.39 49.24
CA ARG A 223 22.73 28.35 47.76
C ARG A 223 23.54 27.21 47.16
N LEU A 224 24.18 26.36 47.96
CA LEU A 224 24.95 25.20 47.49
C LEU A 224 24.18 23.86 47.51
N ALA A 225 22.85 23.87 47.58
CA ALA A 225 22.03 22.67 47.42
C ALA A 225 20.77 22.90 46.57
N MET A 226 20.96 23.34 45.32
CA MET A 226 20.01 23.10 44.23
C MET A 226 20.81 22.71 42.99
N PRO A 227 20.51 21.58 42.33
CA PRO A 227 21.12 21.26 41.04
C PRO A 227 20.62 22.26 39.98
N PRO A 228 21.44 22.59 38.98
CA PRO A 228 21.12 23.63 38.01
C PRO A 228 19.95 23.23 37.11
N HIS A 229 18.97 24.13 37.00
CA HIS A 229 18.10 24.21 35.83
C HIS A 229 18.83 24.95 34.70
N GLY A 230 18.89 24.32 33.52
CA GLY A 230 19.49 24.82 32.27
C GLY A 230 20.60 23.87 31.83
N GLU A 231 20.59 23.25 30.66
CA GLU A 231 20.15 23.71 29.35
C GLU A 231 19.93 22.53 28.38
N ALA A 232 19.17 22.83 27.31
CA ALA A 232 19.20 22.18 26.00
C ALA A 232 18.88 20.67 25.92
N SER A 233 17.63 20.40 25.55
CA SER A 233 17.29 19.24 24.72
C SER A 233 18.34 19.04 23.62
N PRO A 234 18.99 17.87 23.52
CA PRO A 234 19.58 17.44 22.27
C PRO A 234 18.44 16.89 21.40
N GLY A 235 18.29 17.51 20.24
CA GLY A 235 17.92 16.80 19.02
C GLY A 235 16.44 16.48 18.85
N LEU A 236 15.84 17.20 17.91
CA LEU A 236 14.82 16.68 17.00
C LEU A 236 15.36 15.50 16.14
N ASP A 237 16.13 14.58 16.72
CA ASP A 237 16.73 13.43 16.02
C ASP A 237 16.21 12.10 16.57
N SER A 238 15.19 12.11 17.44
CA SER A 238 14.51 10.89 17.92
C SER A 238 12.98 10.92 17.70
N ALA A 239 12.49 11.79 16.83
CA ALA A 239 11.09 11.79 16.38
C ALA A 239 10.92 11.33 14.91
N PHE A 240 12.02 11.06 14.20
CA PHE A 240 11.99 10.58 12.81
C PHE A 240 12.22 9.06 12.67
N GLN A 241 12.48 8.33 13.76
CA GLN A 241 12.67 6.87 13.77
C GLN A 241 11.40 6.07 14.10
N LEU A 242 10.22 6.66 13.87
CA LEU A 242 8.94 5.95 13.85
C LEU A 242 8.30 5.92 12.45
N LEU A 243 9.06 6.29 11.41
CA LEU A 243 8.62 6.24 10.01
C LEU A 243 9.24 5.10 9.19
N GLU A 244 10.22 4.38 9.74
CA GLU A 244 10.84 3.20 9.12
C GLU A 244 10.46 1.91 9.88
N MET A 245 9.18 1.74 10.18
CA MET A 245 8.67 0.38 10.30
C MET A 245 8.34 -0.08 8.89
N GLU A 246 9.32 -0.73 8.30
CA GLU A 246 9.28 -1.38 7.01
C GLU A 246 8.01 -2.24 6.85
N ASP A 247 7.45 -2.14 5.66
CA ASP A 247 6.39 -2.99 5.14
C ASP A 247 6.93 -4.42 5.00
N ASP A 248 6.80 -5.25 6.03
CA ASP A 248 6.92 -6.70 5.90
C ASP A 248 5.86 -7.39 6.76
N ASN A 249 4.74 -7.75 6.12
CA ASN A 249 4.02 -9.03 6.24
C ASN A 249 2.66 -9.01 5.51
#